data_AF-A0A1L9BUX9-F1
#
_entry.id   AF-A0A1L9BUX9-F1
#
_cell.length_a   1.000
_cell.length_b   1.000
_cell.length_c   1.000
_cell.angle_alpha   90.00
_cell.angle_beta   90.00
_cell.angle_gamma   90.00
#
_symmetry.space_group_name_H-M   'P 1'
#
loop_
_entity.id
_entity.type
_entity.pdbx_description
1 polymer ?
#
loop_
_entity_poly.entity_id
_entity_poly.type
_entity_poly.pdbx_seq_one_letter_code
_entity_poly.pdbx_strand_id
1 'polypeptide(L)'
;MTTVPRSIHLTVMAAFGAVALAGCEPLAATPDGRPKAKPAQMVAQVAAPGQKAGDATLTRARISTKSGEILILEEDGSVTTMDLDSPEGQDAFTISEADLAALNANLDLDFGGLVAASLPKEKTAQEKALEAFAARSEPALPTLREDLVVDPAQFIAAKVEPMNRGRATDLVEVTANLRQGVDADIAFSYATCALAGWAKENGTPYGRHIRTLQAERNGKLLIGSAFILSQDKPLGLRVMETEETLRECRARGIPAA
;
A
#
# COMPACT_ATOMS: atom_id res chain seq x y z
N MET A 1 -39.76 61.47 17.77
CA MET A 1 -38.58 62.35 17.92
C MET A 1 -37.76 61.81 19.08
N THR A 2 -36.78 60.98 18.78
CA THR A 2 -35.94 60.29 19.76
C THR A 2 -34.49 60.56 19.37
N THR A 3 -33.84 61.32 20.24
CA THR A 3 -32.45 61.76 20.19
C THR A 3 -31.50 60.59 20.41
N VAL A 4 -30.58 60.37 19.46
CA VAL A 4 -29.46 59.44 19.57
C VAL A 4 -28.20 60.24 19.95
N PRO A 5 -27.47 59.87 21.01
CA PRO A 5 -26.21 60.52 21.34
C PRO A 5 -25.07 60.02 20.45
N ARG A 6 -24.20 60.97 20.13
CA ARG A 6 -23.04 60.89 19.25
C ARG A 6 -21.82 60.49 20.07
N SER A 7 -21.25 59.32 19.80
CA SER A 7 -19.99 58.85 20.40
C SER A 7 -18.90 58.82 19.34
N ILE A 8 -17.95 59.74 19.47
CA ILE A 8 -16.69 59.78 18.72
C ILE A 8 -15.71 58.91 19.49
N HIS A 9 -15.23 57.81 18.91
CA HIS A 9 -14.00 57.16 19.39
C HIS A 9 -13.13 56.69 18.21
N LEU A 10 -11.92 57.27 18.24
CA LEU A 10 -10.67 56.94 17.57
C LEU A 10 -10.63 55.59 16.82
N THR A 11 -10.38 55.68 15.53
CA THR A 11 -9.82 54.61 14.70
C THR A 11 -8.42 54.26 15.20
N VAL A 12 -8.28 53.22 16.01
CA VAL A 12 -6.96 52.59 16.25
C VAL A 12 -6.72 51.63 15.10
N MET A 13 -5.83 52.04 14.21
CA MET A 13 -5.30 51.21 13.14
C MET A 13 -4.41 50.13 13.78
N ALA A 14 -4.98 48.98 14.10
CA ALA A 14 -4.21 47.82 14.52
C ALA A 14 -3.50 47.26 13.27
N ALA A 15 -2.20 47.53 13.17
CA ALA A 15 -1.32 46.90 12.20
C ALA A 15 -1.32 45.38 12.48
N PHE A 16 -2.05 44.63 11.65
CA PHE A 16 -1.91 43.19 11.56
C PHE A 16 -0.51 42.89 11.02
N GLY A 17 0.43 42.63 11.93
CA GLY A 17 1.70 42.01 11.60
C GLY A 17 1.44 40.59 11.13
N ALA A 18 1.50 40.38 9.82
CA ALA A 18 1.50 39.05 9.22
C ALA A 18 2.73 38.28 9.72
N VAL A 19 2.51 37.33 10.62
CA VAL A 19 3.52 36.29 10.91
C VAL A 19 3.53 35.37 9.69
N ALA A 20 4.41 35.67 8.75
CA ALA A 20 4.71 34.77 7.64
C ALA A 20 5.44 33.54 8.18
N LEU A 21 4.70 32.46 8.40
CA LEU A 21 5.24 31.12 8.54
C LEU A 21 5.89 30.73 7.21
N ALA A 22 7.16 31.07 7.03
CA ALA A 22 7.98 30.57 5.93
C ALA A 22 8.36 29.11 6.23
N GLY A 23 7.42 28.19 5.99
CA GLY A 23 7.59 26.78 6.30
C GLY A 23 6.55 25.92 5.60
N CYS A 24 6.55 25.97 4.27
CA CYS A 24 6.09 24.95 3.31
C CYS A 24 5.82 25.64 1.97
N GLU A 25 6.86 26.15 1.31
CA GLU A 25 6.76 26.31 -0.14
C GLU A 25 6.92 24.92 -0.77
N PRO A 26 6.07 24.54 -1.74
CA PRO A 26 6.34 23.36 -2.57
C PRO A 26 7.73 23.55 -3.18
N LEU A 27 8.54 22.49 -3.20
CA LEU A 27 9.90 22.50 -3.74
C LEU A 27 9.88 23.01 -5.19
N ALA A 28 9.96 24.34 -5.34
CA ALA A 28 10.13 24.99 -6.62
C ALA A 28 11.51 24.57 -7.11
N ALA A 29 11.50 23.61 -8.04
CA ALA A 29 12.66 23.22 -8.80
C ALA A 29 13.25 24.50 -9.42
N THR A 30 14.58 24.61 -9.40
CA THR A 30 15.25 25.61 -10.23
C THR A 30 14.83 25.43 -11.69
N PRO A 31 14.88 26.46 -12.56
CA PRO A 31 14.47 26.35 -13.97
C PRO A 31 15.08 25.16 -14.73
N ASP A 32 16.21 24.64 -14.24
CA ASP A 32 16.95 23.51 -14.81
C ASP A 32 16.66 22.15 -14.13
N GLY A 33 15.63 22.06 -13.29
CA GLY A 33 15.22 20.81 -12.63
C GLY A 33 16.16 20.32 -11.51
N ARG A 34 17.21 21.07 -11.18
CA ARG A 34 18.17 20.69 -10.14
C ARG A 34 17.60 21.02 -8.74
N PRO A 35 17.74 20.11 -7.76
CA PRO A 35 17.44 20.43 -6.36
C PRO A 35 18.21 21.66 -5.89
N LYS A 36 17.58 22.50 -5.06
CA LYS A 36 18.25 23.67 -4.47
C LYS A 36 19.49 23.20 -3.68
N ALA A 37 20.57 23.98 -3.77
CA ALA A 37 21.77 23.70 -3.00
C ALA A 37 21.45 23.67 -1.50
N LYS A 38 22.06 22.73 -0.77
CA LYS A 38 21.88 22.59 0.69
C LYS A 38 22.24 23.93 1.36
N PRO A 39 21.37 24.49 2.23
CA PRO A 39 21.67 25.74 2.93
C PRO A 39 22.88 25.53 3.84
N ALA A 40 23.75 26.54 3.97
CA ALA A 40 24.99 26.43 4.75
C ALA A 40 24.75 26.21 6.26
N GLN A 41 23.57 26.60 6.75
CA GLN A 41 23.17 26.46 8.16
C GLN A 41 21.67 26.14 8.24
N MET A 42 21.29 25.35 9.24
CA MET A 42 19.89 25.10 9.59
C MET A 42 19.66 25.52 11.05
N VAL A 43 18.48 26.05 11.34
CA VAL A 43 18.08 26.43 12.71
C VAL A 43 17.05 25.42 13.18
N ALA A 44 17.30 24.80 14.33
CA ALA A 44 16.39 23.86 14.98
C ALA A 44 16.03 24.35 16.38
N GLN A 45 14.86 23.95 16.87
CA GLN A 45 14.51 24.10 18.28
C GLN A 45 14.69 22.73 18.94
N VAL A 46 15.46 22.69 20.02
CA VAL A 46 15.81 21.46 20.74
C VAL A 46 15.27 21.58 22.16
N ALA A 47 14.58 20.55 22.62
CA ALA A 47 14.11 20.47 24.00
C ALA A 47 15.26 20.08 24.91
N ALA A 48 15.41 20.76 26.05
CA ALA A 48 16.39 20.38 27.06
C ALA A 48 16.06 18.97 27.62
N PRO A 49 17.03 18.04 27.70
CA PRO A 49 16.79 16.70 28.21
C PRO A 49 16.44 16.72 29.71
N GLY A 50 15.53 15.84 30.14
CA GLY A 50 15.18 15.64 31.55
C GLY A 50 14.01 16.48 32.10
N GLN A 51 13.33 17.26 31.26
CA GLN A 51 12.15 18.02 31.66
C GLN A 51 10.84 17.32 31.28
N LYS A 52 9.81 17.47 32.13
CA LYS A 52 8.48 16.89 31.89
C LYS A 52 7.83 17.56 30.67
N ALA A 53 7.04 16.78 29.92
CA ALA A 53 6.24 17.29 28.83
C ALA A 53 5.38 18.47 29.30
N GLY A 54 5.58 19.66 28.71
CA GLY A 54 4.90 20.91 29.06
C GLY A 54 5.75 21.97 29.76
N ASP A 55 6.92 21.61 30.31
CA ASP A 55 7.86 22.56 30.96
C ASP A 55 9.16 22.76 30.18
N ALA A 56 9.39 21.96 29.13
CA ALA A 56 10.64 21.95 28.36
C ALA A 56 10.89 23.32 27.68
N THR A 57 11.90 24.04 28.17
CA THR A 57 12.43 25.21 27.46
C THR A 57 13.05 24.78 26.13
N LEU A 58 12.56 25.37 25.04
CA LEU A 58 13.05 25.11 23.68
C LEU A 58 14.24 26.03 23.40
N THR A 59 15.43 25.45 23.33
CA THR A 59 16.66 26.18 23.00
C THR A 59 16.88 26.19 21.49
N ARG A 60 17.33 27.33 20.94
CA ARG A 60 17.57 27.48 19.51
C ARG A 60 18.98 26.97 19.16
N ALA A 61 19.07 25.84 18.45
CA ALA A 61 20.31 25.30 17.94
C ALA A 61 20.56 25.74 16.49
N ARG A 62 21.83 25.93 16.13
CA ARG A 62 22.26 26.17 14.75
C ARG A 62 23.15 25.01 14.31
N ILE A 63 22.78 24.39 13.20
CA ILE A 63 23.47 23.23 12.63
C ILE A 63 24.23 23.69 11.40
N SER A 64 25.56 23.57 11.42
CA SER A 64 26.40 23.84 10.24
C SER A 64 26.33 22.65 9.29
N THR A 65 25.83 22.86 8.08
CA THR A 65 25.69 21.77 7.11
C THR A 65 26.98 21.45 6.36
N LYS A 66 28.01 22.29 6.52
CA LYS A 66 29.34 22.16 5.92
C LYS A 66 30.33 21.43 6.83
N SER A 67 30.31 21.73 8.12
CA SER A 67 31.24 21.15 9.10
C SER A 67 30.65 20.01 9.91
N GLY A 68 29.33 19.78 9.84
CA GLY A 68 28.71 18.74 10.65
C GLY A 68 28.70 19.06 12.14
N GLU A 69 28.86 20.32 12.53
CA GLU A 69 28.88 20.71 13.94
C GLU A 69 27.50 21.22 14.40
N ILE A 70 27.11 20.85 15.62
CA ILE A 70 25.97 21.43 16.32
C ILE A 70 26.50 22.52 17.24
N LEU A 71 25.98 23.75 17.06
CA LEU A 71 26.22 24.89 17.92
C LEU A 71 24.95 25.15 18.74
N ILE A 72 25.03 24.90 20.05
CA ILE A 72 23.92 25.17 20.98
C ILE A 72 24.24 26.50 21.68
N LEU A 73 23.31 27.44 21.59
CA LEU A 73 23.39 28.71 22.32
C LEU A 73 22.68 28.51 23.66
N GLU A 74 23.44 28.45 24.73
CA GLU A 74 22.92 28.28 26.08
C GLU A 74 22.24 29.57 26.58
N GLU A 75 21.44 29.46 27.63
CA GLU A 75 20.71 30.60 28.22
C GLU A 75 21.65 31.69 28.77
N ASP A 76 22.88 31.33 29.14
CA ASP A 76 23.93 32.26 29.58
C ASP A 76 24.66 32.96 28.42
N GLY A 77 24.29 32.64 27.17
CA GLY A 77 24.88 33.19 25.96
C GLY A 77 26.19 32.51 25.52
N SER A 78 26.63 31.45 26.22
CA SER A 78 27.74 30.62 25.79
C SER A 78 27.35 29.72 24.61
N VAL A 79 28.34 29.35 23.79
CA VAL A 79 28.15 28.44 22.66
C VAL A 79 28.90 27.16 22.94
N THR A 80 28.15 26.08 23.12
CA THR A 80 28.72 24.73 23.18
C THR A 80 28.75 24.15 21.77
N THR A 81 29.89 23.55 21.41
CA THR A 81 30.13 22.98 20.07
C THR A 81 30.29 21.48 20.18
N MET A 82 29.58 20.72 19.36
CA MET A 82 29.73 19.27 19.26
C MET A 82 30.01 18.86 17.81
N ASP A 83 31.14 18.19 17.59
CA ASP A 83 31.53 17.62 16.31
C ASP A 83 30.84 16.26 16.13
N LEU A 84 30.01 16.12 15.08
CA LEU A 84 29.24 14.91 14.82
C LEU A 84 30.08 13.77 14.23
N ASP A 85 31.26 14.07 13.67
CA ASP A 85 32.15 13.06 13.13
C ASP A 85 33.10 12.49 14.20
N SER A 86 33.12 13.09 15.40
CA SER A 86 33.84 12.55 16.57
C SER A 86 33.20 11.23 17.06
N PRO A 87 33.96 10.33 17.70
CA PRO A 87 33.41 9.13 18.32
C PRO A 87 32.23 9.42 19.26
N GLU A 88 32.37 10.47 20.09
CA GLU A 88 31.33 10.92 21.02
C GLU A 88 30.08 11.45 20.28
N GLY A 89 30.28 12.13 19.15
CA GLY A 89 29.22 12.59 18.26
C GLY A 89 28.49 11.42 17.59
N GLN A 90 29.20 10.40 17.10
CA GLN A 90 28.61 9.23 16.45
C GLN A 90 27.84 8.36 17.44
N ASP A 91 28.37 8.19 18.67
CA ASP A 91 27.70 7.45 19.74
C ASP A 91 26.38 8.12 20.16
N ALA A 92 26.31 9.46 20.14
CA ALA A 92 25.09 10.20 20.48
C ALA A 92 23.91 9.95 19.50
N PHE A 93 24.18 9.52 18.26
CA PHE A 93 23.15 9.20 17.26
C PHE A 93 23.00 7.70 17.01
N THR A 94 23.87 6.86 17.57
CA THR A 94 23.78 5.40 17.47
C THR A 94 22.79 4.90 18.51
N ILE A 95 21.50 5.07 18.22
CA ILE A 95 20.42 4.61 19.09
C ILE A 95 19.99 3.22 18.66
N SER A 96 20.14 2.21 19.53
CA SER A 96 19.63 0.86 19.24
C SER A 96 18.10 0.82 19.36
N GLU A 97 17.45 -0.20 18.77
CA GLU A 97 16.00 -0.40 18.94
C GLU A 97 15.61 -0.58 20.42
N ALA A 98 16.50 -1.18 21.22
CA ALA A 98 16.32 -1.33 22.65
C ALA A 98 16.40 0.03 23.38
N ASP A 99 17.30 0.92 22.95
CA ASP A 99 17.40 2.27 23.48
C ASP A 99 16.21 3.12 23.07
N LEU A 100 15.70 3.00 21.83
CA LEU A 100 14.46 3.65 21.41
C LEU A 100 13.26 3.16 22.21
N ALA A 101 13.16 1.87 22.48
CA ALA A 101 12.11 1.29 23.32
C ALA A 101 12.23 1.76 24.78
N ALA A 102 13.44 1.87 25.31
CA ALA A 102 13.71 2.37 26.66
C ALA A 102 13.46 3.88 26.79
N LEU A 103 13.78 4.68 25.77
CA LEU A 103 13.44 6.10 25.72
C LEU A 103 11.93 6.30 25.65
N ASN A 104 11.21 5.54 24.83
CA ASN A 104 9.75 5.59 24.75
C ASN A 104 9.05 5.15 26.05
N ALA A 105 9.69 4.28 26.83
CA ALA A 105 9.16 3.81 28.11
C ALA A 105 9.47 4.77 29.29
N ASN A 106 10.60 5.47 29.26
CA ASN A 106 11.04 6.35 30.36
C ASN A 106 10.73 7.83 30.13
N LEU A 107 10.77 8.27 28.87
CA LEU A 107 10.31 9.58 28.51
C LEU A 107 8.84 9.40 28.10
N ASP A 108 7.95 9.86 28.98
CA ASP A 108 6.52 10.03 28.72
C ASP A 108 6.33 11.12 27.64
N LEU A 109 6.92 10.89 26.46
CA LEU A 109 6.91 11.80 25.33
C LEU A 109 5.54 11.68 24.69
N ASP A 110 4.62 12.49 25.18
CA ASP A 110 3.37 12.76 24.50
C ASP A 110 3.66 13.58 23.23
N PHE A 111 4.01 12.87 22.15
CA PHE A 111 4.05 13.45 20.80
C PHE A 111 2.65 13.75 20.25
N GLY A 112 1.57 13.46 21.01
CA GLY A 112 0.18 13.73 20.67
C GLY A 112 -0.16 15.21 20.48
N GLY A 113 0.75 16.13 20.82
CA GLY A 113 0.66 17.54 20.49
C GLY A 113 1.53 18.01 19.32
N LEU A 114 2.54 17.24 18.89
CA LEU A 114 3.50 17.62 17.84
C LEU A 114 3.14 17.04 16.47
N VAL A 115 2.51 15.87 16.46
CA VAL A 115 1.81 15.35 15.29
C VAL A 115 0.37 15.78 15.49
N ALA A 116 -0.18 16.62 14.61
CA ALA A 116 -1.57 17.03 14.72
C ALA A 116 -2.46 15.79 14.91
N ALA A 117 -2.94 15.56 16.14
CA ALA A 117 -3.69 14.36 16.54
C ALA A 117 -4.99 14.15 15.73
N SER A 118 -5.33 15.13 14.90
CA SER A 118 -6.49 15.17 14.03
C SER A 118 -6.19 14.88 12.55
N LEU A 119 -4.94 14.57 12.16
CA LEU A 119 -4.67 14.18 10.78
C LEU A 119 -5.06 12.70 10.57
N PRO A 120 -5.88 12.37 9.55
CA PRO A 120 -6.21 10.99 9.25
C PRO A 120 -4.92 10.23 8.93
N LYS A 121 -4.79 9.02 9.48
CA LYS A 121 -3.65 8.13 9.21
C LYS A 121 -3.55 7.93 7.70
N GLU A 122 -2.47 8.43 7.10
CA GLU A 122 -2.22 8.16 5.68
C GLU A 122 -1.99 6.66 5.46
N LYS A 123 -2.48 6.16 4.32
CA LYS A 123 -2.20 4.79 3.90
C LYS A 123 -0.69 4.59 3.80
N THR A 124 -0.21 3.52 4.44
CA THR A 124 1.15 3.02 4.30
C THR A 124 1.45 2.68 2.84
N ALA A 125 2.74 2.60 2.49
CA ALA A 125 3.16 2.16 1.16
C ALA A 125 2.63 0.76 0.82
N GLN A 126 2.53 -0.13 1.82
CA GLN A 126 1.99 -1.47 1.67
C GLN A 126 0.48 -1.44 1.35
N GLU A 127 -0.31 -0.64 2.06
CA GLU A 127 -1.75 -0.51 1.79
C GLU A 127 -2.00 0.08 0.40
N LYS A 128 -1.24 1.10 0.01
CA LYS A 128 -1.30 1.66 -1.35
C LYS A 128 -0.96 0.61 -2.41
N ALA A 129 0.05 -0.23 -2.17
CA ALA A 129 0.44 -1.30 -3.08
C ALA A 129 -0.62 -2.42 -3.18
N LEU A 130 -1.23 -2.81 -2.05
CA LEU A 130 -2.30 -3.79 -2.00
C LEU A 130 -3.56 -3.29 -2.72
N GLU A 131 -3.93 -2.04 -2.52
CA GLU A 131 -5.05 -1.40 -3.23
C GLU A 131 -4.79 -1.33 -4.74
N ALA A 132 -3.59 -0.90 -5.14
CA ALA A 132 -3.19 -0.89 -6.55
C ALA A 132 -3.15 -2.29 -7.18
N PHE A 133 -2.83 -3.33 -6.39
CA PHE A 133 -2.92 -4.72 -6.85
C PHE A 133 -4.37 -5.17 -6.98
N ALA A 134 -5.21 -4.91 -5.97
CA ALA A 134 -6.62 -5.27 -5.97
C ALA A 134 -7.36 -4.64 -7.16
N ALA A 135 -7.04 -3.39 -7.50
CA ALA A 135 -7.58 -2.67 -8.65
C ALA A 135 -7.24 -3.31 -10.02
N ARG A 136 -6.23 -4.20 -10.09
CA ARG A 136 -5.85 -4.94 -11.30
C ARG A 136 -6.46 -6.34 -11.37
N SER A 137 -7.30 -6.71 -10.40
CA SER A 137 -7.96 -8.02 -10.41
C SER A 137 -9.05 -8.04 -11.48
N GLU A 138 -9.01 -9.04 -12.35
CA GLU A 138 -9.99 -9.30 -13.40
C GLU A 138 -10.91 -10.47 -13.00
N PRO A 139 -12.09 -10.59 -13.63
CA PRO A 139 -12.91 -11.80 -13.53
C PRO A 139 -12.11 -13.07 -13.84
N ALA A 140 -12.54 -14.20 -13.27
CA ALA A 140 -11.86 -15.47 -13.49
C ALA A 140 -11.87 -15.91 -14.97
N LEU A 141 -12.98 -15.68 -15.67
CA LEU A 141 -13.09 -16.03 -17.07
C LEU A 141 -12.60 -14.86 -17.95
N PRO A 142 -11.72 -15.12 -18.93
CA PRO A 142 -11.26 -14.09 -19.86
C PRO A 142 -12.43 -13.53 -20.67
N THR A 143 -12.29 -12.29 -21.15
CA THR A 143 -13.23 -11.71 -22.10
C THR A 143 -13.10 -12.41 -23.44
N LEU A 144 -14.16 -13.09 -23.88
CA LEU A 144 -14.18 -13.73 -25.19
C LEU A 144 -14.30 -12.66 -26.28
N ARG A 145 -13.57 -12.84 -27.38
CA ARG A 145 -13.71 -12.02 -28.58
C ARG A 145 -15.12 -12.19 -29.17
N GLU A 146 -15.71 -11.12 -29.70
CA GLU A 146 -17.09 -11.12 -30.20
C GLU A 146 -17.34 -12.08 -31.38
N ASP A 147 -16.28 -12.40 -32.14
CA ASP A 147 -16.33 -13.33 -33.28
C ASP A 147 -16.17 -14.81 -32.87
N LEU A 148 -15.85 -15.09 -31.60
CA LEU A 148 -15.69 -16.45 -31.11
C LEU A 148 -17.05 -17.07 -30.75
N VAL A 149 -17.41 -18.12 -31.48
CA VAL A 149 -18.59 -18.94 -31.18
C VAL A 149 -18.18 -20.14 -30.33
N VAL A 150 -18.80 -20.28 -29.16
CA VAL A 150 -18.64 -21.45 -28.31
C VAL A 150 -19.50 -22.58 -28.86
N ASP A 151 -18.86 -23.61 -29.42
CA ASP A 151 -19.54 -24.85 -29.86
C ASP A 151 -19.43 -25.91 -28.75
N PRO A 152 -20.54 -26.34 -28.13
CA PRO A 152 -20.52 -27.34 -27.07
C PRO A 152 -19.82 -28.65 -27.48
N ALA A 153 -19.82 -28.98 -28.77
CA ALA A 153 -19.25 -30.20 -29.27
C ALA A 153 -17.70 -30.18 -29.24
N GLN A 154 -17.08 -29.02 -29.01
CA GLN A 154 -15.64 -28.84 -28.81
C GLN A 154 -15.16 -29.36 -27.45
N PHE A 155 -16.03 -29.43 -26.44
CA PHE A 155 -15.71 -29.90 -25.09
C PHE A 155 -15.86 -31.42 -25.03
N ILE A 156 -14.76 -32.14 -24.83
CA ILE A 156 -14.77 -33.62 -24.83
C ILE A 156 -14.93 -34.15 -23.41
N ALA A 157 -14.06 -33.71 -22.50
CA ALA A 157 -14.08 -34.12 -21.09
C ALA A 157 -13.24 -33.17 -20.24
N ALA A 158 -13.52 -33.08 -18.95
CA ALA A 158 -12.63 -32.46 -17.97
C ALA A 158 -12.49 -33.39 -16.77
N LYS A 159 -11.31 -33.35 -16.14
CA LYS A 159 -10.98 -34.11 -14.94
C LYS A 159 -10.34 -33.18 -13.94
N VAL A 160 -10.80 -33.22 -12.70
CA VAL A 160 -10.27 -32.40 -11.59
C VAL A 160 -9.57 -33.33 -10.61
N GLU A 161 -8.29 -33.10 -10.35
CA GLU A 161 -7.47 -33.93 -9.45
C GLU A 161 -6.79 -33.07 -8.38
N PRO A 162 -7.04 -33.33 -7.09
CA PRO A 162 -6.27 -32.70 -6.02
C PRO A 162 -4.82 -33.20 -6.05
N MET A 163 -3.86 -32.28 -6.00
CA MET A 163 -2.43 -32.60 -6.10
C MET A 163 -1.76 -32.84 -4.73
N ASN A 164 -2.39 -32.41 -3.63
CA ASN A 164 -1.82 -32.54 -2.29
C ASN A 164 -2.35 -33.78 -1.55
N ARG A 165 -1.48 -34.40 -0.74
CA ARG A 165 -1.85 -35.35 0.31
C ARG A 165 -1.68 -34.66 1.67
N GLY A 166 -2.77 -34.20 2.29
CA GLY A 166 -2.75 -33.48 3.58
C GLY A 166 -4.12 -32.92 3.99
N ARG A 167 -4.22 -32.34 5.20
CA ARG A 167 -5.50 -31.88 5.80
C ARG A 167 -6.15 -30.65 5.15
N ALA A 168 -5.48 -29.99 4.19
CA ALA A 168 -6.04 -28.89 3.40
C ALA A 168 -5.74 -29.15 1.92
N THR A 169 -6.76 -29.49 1.14
CA THR A 169 -6.66 -29.69 -0.31
C THR A 169 -6.62 -28.34 -1.01
N ASP A 170 -5.46 -27.68 -0.93
CA ASP A 170 -5.34 -26.32 -1.44
C ASP A 170 -4.88 -26.28 -2.88
N LEU A 171 -4.37 -27.36 -3.48
CA LEU A 171 -3.88 -27.37 -4.87
C LEU A 171 -4.60 -28.44 -5.69
N VAL A 172 -5.18 -28.01 -6.81
CA VAL A 172 -5.97 -28.84 -7.72
C VAL A 172 -5.49 -28.61 -9.15
N GLU A 173 -5.35 -29.69 -9.91
CA GLU A 173 -5.11 -29.67 -11.35
C GLU A 173 -6.37 -30.06 -12.11
N VAL A 174 -6.76 -29.23 -13.07
CA VAL A 174 -7.84 -29.51 -14.00
C VAL A 174 -7.22 -29.87 -15.34
N THR A 175 -7.50 -31.08 -15.80
CA THR A 175 -7.17 -31.52 -17.16
C THR A 175 -8.40 -31.47 -18.02
N ALA A 176 -8.44 -30.56 -18.99
CA ALA A 176 -9.52 -30.44 -19.97
C ALA A 176 -9.07 -30.99 -21.34
N ASN A 177 -9.92 -31.80 -21.95
CA ASN A 177 -9.75 -32.37 -23.27
C ASN A 177 -10.74 -31.73 -24.23
N LEU A 178 -10.22 -31.15 -25.31
CA LEU A 178 -10.97 -30.40 -26.30
C LEU A 178 -10.61 -30.86 -27.71
N ARG A 179 -11.45 -30.50 -28.68
CA ARG A 179 -11.07 -30.61 -30.10
C ARG A 179 -9.83 -29.77 -30.39
N GLN A 180 -9.04 -30.19 -31.38
CA GLN A 180 -7.93 -29.38 -31.87
C GLN A 180 -8.43 -28.08 -32.51
N GLY A 181 -7.64 -27.00 -32.39
CA GLY A 181 -7.97 -25.68 -32.95
C GLY A 181 -8.92 -24.84 -32.10
N VAL A 182 -9.27 -25.29 -30.89
CA VAL A 182 -10.02 -24.46 -29.94
C VAL A 182 -9.14 -23.33 -29.42
N ASP A 183 -9.71 -22.14 -29.34
CA ASP A 183 -9.05 -20.94 -28.84
C ASP A 183 -8.61 -21.09 -27.38
N ALA A 184 -7.47 -20.48 -27.02
CA ALA A 184 -6.88 -20.61 -25.69
C ALA A 184 -7.79 -20.06 -24.57
N ASP A 185 -8.55 -18.99 -24.83
CA ASP A 185 -9.47 -18.40 -23.86
C ASP A 185 -10.70 -19.27 -23.64
N ILE A 186 -11.20 -19.93 -24.69
CA ILE A 186 -12.27 -20.93 -24.59
C ILE A 186 -11.76 -22.14 -23.80
N ALA A 187 -10.55 -22.61 -24.11
CA ALA A 187 -9.97 -23.78 -23.48
C ALA A 187 -9.71 -23.55 -21.97
N PHE A 188 -9.19 -22.37 -21.62
CA PHE A 188 -9.03 -21.95 -20.23
C PHE A 188 -10.36 -21.73 -19.51
N SER A 189 -11.35 -21.14 -20.20
CA SER A 189 -12.70 -20.96 -19.65
C SER A 189 -13.32 -22.30 -19.30
N TYR A 190 -13.16 -23.32 -20.15
CA TYR A 190 -13.67 -24.65 -19.88
C TYR A 190 -13.01 -25.30 -18.66
N ALA A 191 -11.68 -25.21 -18.53
CA ALA A 191 -10.98 -25.71 -17.34
C ALA A 191 -11.46 -24.99 -16.05
N THR A 192 -11.69 -23.68 -16.13
CA THR A 192 -12.19 -22.89 -15.00
C THR A 192 -13.65 -23.24 -14.65
N CYS A 193 -14.50 -23.48 -15.65
CA CYS A 193 -15.88 -23.93 -15.46
C CYS A 193 -15.95 -25.32 -14.83
N ALA A 194 -15.09 -26.26 -15.27
CA ALA A 194 -14.98 -27.58 -14.65
C ALA A 194 -14.51 -27.49 -13.19
N LEU A 195 -13.55 -26.60 -12.89
CA LEU A 195 -13.16 -26.36 -11.50
C LEU A 195 -14.32 -25.83 -10.67
N ALA A 196 -15.11 -24.89 -11.20
CA ALA A 196 -16.21 -24.27 -10.47
C ALA A 196 -17.31 -25.30 -10.12
N GLY A 197 -17.61 -26.23 -11.03
CA GLY A 197 -18.51 -27.36 -10.77
C GLY A 197 -18.03 -28.20 -9.60
N TRP A 198 -16.78 -28.68 -9.70
CA TRP A 198 -16.16 -29.47 -8.64
C TRP A 198 -16.04 -28.72 -7.31
N ALA A 199 -15.65 -27.43 -7.34
CA ALA A 199 -15.47 -26.62 -6.13
C ALA A 199 -16.79 -26.40 -5.39
N LYS A 200 -17.90 -26.27 -6.11
CA LYS A 200 -19.24 -26.21 -5.53
C LYS A 200 -19.59 -27.49 -4.77
N GLU A 201 -19.32 -28.65 -5.37
CA GLU A 201 -19.55 -29.94 -4.73
C GLU A 201 -18.67 -30.15 -3.48
N ASN A 202 -17.49 -29.54 -3.46
CA ASN A 202 -16.52 -29.65 -2.37
C ASN A 202 -16.60 -28.50 -1.34
N GLY A 203 -17.56 -27.57 -1.48
CA GLY A 203 -17.77 -26.49 -0.52
C GLY A 203 -16.63 -25.46 -0.48
N THR A 204 -15.95 -25.23 -1.61
CA THR A 204 -14.89 -24.24 -1.72
C THR A 204 -15.39 -23.00 -2.47
N PRO A 205 -15.46 -21.83 -1.83
CA PRO A 205 -16.00 -20.61 -2.45
C PRO A 205 -15.04 -19.93 -3.43
N TYR A 206 -13.73 -20.12 -3.27
CA TYR A 206 -12.73 -19.42 -4.07
C TYR A 206 -11.66 -20.33 -4.68
N GLY A 207 -11.18 -19.93 -5.86
CA GLY A 207 -10.02 -20.51 -6.52
C GLY A 207 -9.12 -19.46 -7.14
N ARG A 208 -7.80 -19.59 -7.02
CA ARG A 208 -6.80 -18.74 -7.66
C ARG A 208 -6.04 -19.52 -8.71
N HIS A 209 -6.02 -19.03 -9.94
CA HIS A 209 -5.24 -19.63 -11.01
C HIS A 209 -3.73 -19.50 -10.76
N ILE A 210 -2.97 -20.57 -11.03
CA ILE A 210 -1.51 -20.61 -10.88
C ILE A 210 -0.80 -20.74 -12.22
N ARG A 211 -1.24 -21.69 -13.05
CA ARG A 211 -0.62 -21.98 -14.35
C ARG A 211 -1.59 -22.68 -15.28
N THR A 212 -1.33 -22.55 -16.58
CA THR A 212 -1.96 -23.35 -17.63
C THR A 212 -0.89 -23.88 -18.56
N LEU A 213 -0.93 -25.18 -18.85
CA LEU A 213 -0.10 -25.84 -19.86
C LEU A 213 -1.01 -26.36 -20.97
N GLN A 214 -0.51 -26.34 -22.20
CA GLN A 214 -1.22 -26.85 -23.36
C GLN A 214 -0.38 -27.92 -24.07
N ALA A 215 -1.03 -28.97 -24.56
CA ALA A 215 -0.41 -30.01 -25.36
C ALA A 215 -1.39 -30.53 -26.42
N GLU A 216 -0.89 -30.80 -27.62
CA GLU A 216 -1.67 -31.49 -28.65
C GLU A 216 -1.33 -32.98 -28.66
N ARG A 217 -2.35 -33.85 -28.60
CA ARG A 217 -2.19 -35.31 -28.68
C ARG A 217 -3.34 -35.94 -29.45
N ASN A 218 -3.02 -36.78 -30.44
CA ASN A 218 -4.01 -37.54 -31.23
C ASN A 218 -5.12 -36.67 -31.85
N GLY A 219 -4.78 -35.48 -32.36
CA GLY A 219 -5.76 -34.53 -32.92
C GLY A 219 -6.69 -33.90 -31.89
N LYS A 220 -6.28 -33.88 -30.62
CA LYS A 220 -7.00 -33.25 -29.50
C LYS A 220 -6.10 -32.25 -28.79
N LEU A 221 -6.72 -31.20 -28.26
CA LEU A 221 -6.09 -30.22 -27.40
C LEU A 221 -6.29 -30.63 -25.93
N LEU A 222 -5.19 -30.81 -25.21
CA LEU A 222 -5.18 -31.05 -23.77
C LEU A 222 -4.69 -29.79 -23.06
N ILE A 223 -5.47 -29.36 -22.07
CA ILE A 223 -5.16 -28.24 -21.20
C ILE A 223 -4.99 -28.75 -19.78
N GLY A 224 -3.87 -28.44 -19.14
CA GLY A 224 -3.64 -28.67 -17.73
C GLY A 224 -3.57 -27.35 -16.98
N SER A 225 -4.60 -27.01 -16.20
CA SER A 225 -4.65 -25.77 -15.41
C SER A 225 -4.60 -26.08 -13.92
N ALA A 226 -3.67 -25.46 -13.20
CA ALA A 226 -3.54 -25.63 -11.76
C ALA A 226 -4.08 -24.42 -10.99
N PHE A 227 -4.78 -24.70 -9.89
CA PHE A 227 -5.47 -23.71 -9.07
C PHE A 227 -5.24 -23.94 -7.59
N ILE A 228 -5.14 -22.84 -6.84
CA ILE A 228 -5.19 -22.87 -5.39
C ILE A 228 -6.61 -22.62 -4.90
N LEU A 229 -7.13 -23.45 -4.01
CA LEU A 229 -8.46 -23.32 -3.44
C LEU A 229 -8.41 -22.69 -2.05
N SER A 230 -9.42 -21.88 -1.70
CA SER A 230 -9.47 -21.22 -0.39
C SER A 230 -10.89 -20.90 0.06
N GLN A 231 -11.05 -20.77 1.39
CA GLN A 231 -12.29 -20.33 2.03
C GLN A 231 -12.45 -18.80 2.02
N ASP A 232 -11.34 -18.08 2.09
CA ASP A 232 -11.30 -16.62 1.98
C ASP A 232 -10.87 -16.20 0.58
N LYS A 233 -11.37 -15.03 0.12
CA LYS A 233 -11.01 -14.49 -1.20
C LYS A 233 -9.50 -14.23 -1.28
N PRO A 234 -8.76 -14.98 -2.11
CA PRO A 234 -7.32 -14.84 -2.21
C PRO A 234 -6.97 -13.59 -3.02
N LEU A 235 -5.80 -13.00 -2.75
CA LEU A 235 -5.21 -12.03 -3.66
C LEU A 235 -4.78 -12.72 -4.96
N GLY A 236 -5.18 -12.17 -6.10
CA GLY A 236 -4.75 -12.62 -7.41
C GLY A 236 -5.28 -11.74 -8.54
N LEU A 237 -4.61 -11.79 -9.70
CA LEU A 237 -5.08 -11.09 -10.91
C LEU A 237 -6.33 -11.75 -11.50
N ARG A 238 -6.52 -13.06 -11.27
CA ARG A 238 -7.74 -13.80 -11.64
C ARG A 238 -8.14 -14.71 -10.49
N VAL A 239 -9.26 -14.38 -9.89
CA VAL A 239 -9.84 -15.10 -8.75
C VAL A 239 -11.19 -15.61 -9.18
N MET A 240 -11.36 -16.91 -9.11
CA MET A 240 -12.61 -17.61 -9.32
C MET A 240 -13.44 -17.50 -8.05
N GLU A 241 -14.63 -16.90 -8.16
CA GLU A 241 -15.70 -17.06 -7.18
C GLU A 241 -16.64 -18.14 -7.71
N THR A 242 -16.80 -19.23 -6.97
CA THR A 242 -17.43 -20.46 -7.46
C THR A 242 -18.83 -20.23 -8.02
N GLU A 243 -19.71 -19.56 -7.28
CA GLU A 243 -21.09 -19.34 -7.71
C GLU A 243 -21.22 -18.32 -8.85
N GLU A 244 -20.36 -17.31 -8.89
CA GLU A 244 -20.34 -16.34 -10.00
C GLU A 244 -19.84 -16.96 -11.28
N THR A 245 -18.73 -17.69 -11.20
CA THR A 245 -18.15 -18.42 -12.32
C THR A 245 -19.17 -19.40 -12.90
N LEU A 246 -19.90 -20.15 -12.08
CA LEU A 246 -20.96 -21.05 -12.57
C LEU A 246 -22.11 -20.31 -13.28
N ARG A 247 -22.48 -19.11 -12.84
CA ARG A 247 -23.47 -18.28 -13.57
C ARG A 247 -22.93 -17.88 -14.94
N GLU A 248 -21.66 -17.42 -15.00
CA GLU A 248 -21.03 -17.04 -16.25
C GLU A 248 -20.86 -18.22 -17.21
N CYS A 249 -20.44 -19.39 -16.72
CA CYS A 249 -20.30 -20.60 -17.52
C CYS A 249 -21.63 -20.96 -18.20
N ARG A 250 -22.74 -20.93 -17.45
CA ARG A 250 -24.09 -21.14 -18.01
C ARG A 250 -24.47 -20.09 -19.05
N ALA A 251 -24.17 -18.81 -18.78
CA ALA A 251 -24.46 -17.73 -19.72
C ALA A 251 -23.67 -17.86 -21.04
N ARG A 252 -22.43 -18.40 -20.96
CA ARG A 252 -21.54 -18.62 -22.11
C ARG A 252 -21.76 -19.98 -22.80
N GLY A 253 -22.65 -20.84 -22.30
CA GLY A 253 -22.86 -22.18 -22.83
C GLY A 253 -21.69 -23.15 -22.61
N ILE A 254 -20.80 -22.85 -21.65
CA ILE A 254 -19.65 -23.70 -21.32
C ILE A 254 -20.07 -24.66 -20.20
N PRO A 255 -19.91 -25.99 -20.38
CA PRO A 255 -20.28 -26.96 -19.37
C PRO A 255 -19.36 -26.84 -18.13
N ALA A 256 -19.98 -26.82 -16.95
CA ALA A 256 -19.31 -27.09 -15.68
C ALA A 256 -19.43 -28.59 -15.43
N ALA A 257 -18.28 -29.28 -15.37
CA ALA A 257 -18.17 -30.72 -15.19
C ALA A 257 -18.67 -31.18 -13.82
#